data_AF-A0A915C7H8-F1
#
_entry.id   AF-A0A915C7H8-F1
#
_cell.length_a   1.000
_cell.length_b   1.000
_cell.length_c   1.000
_cell.angle_alpha   90.00
_cell.angle_beta   90.00
_cell.angle_gamma   90.00
#
_symmetry.space_group_name_H-M   'P 1'
#
loop_
_entity.id
_entity.type
_entity.pdbx_description
1 polymer ?
#
loop_
_entity_poly.entity_id
_entity_poly.type
_entity_poly.pdbx_seq_one_letter_code
_entity_poly.pdbx_strand_id
1 'polypeptide(L)'
;RYNELFLIADTCQSESMYQRVYSPNVLATSSSLIGEDSLSYDVDHAIGVYIIDRYTHFTLDFLERQVRSLSTNRSMQDYFRSCPHSKCLSTVGVRTDLYPKDPTRVRITDFFGSTRNMRPITEEVVFDDEWLRSSSPSEQVEVTRESSFYVDGL
;
A
#
# COMPACT_ATOMS: atom_id res chain seq x y z
N ARG A 1 -11.62 8.57 14.07
CA ARG A 1 -12.10 7.27 14.59
C ARG A 1 -11.81 6.22 13.53
N TYR A 2 -11.38 5.02 13.90
CA TYR A 2 -11.13 3.89 12.99
C TYR A 2 -12.00 2.69 13.40
N ASN A 3 -12.27 1.79 12.45
CA ASN A 3 -12.90 0.49 12.73
C ASN A 3 -11.83 -0.52 13.18
N GLU A 4 -10.80 -0.67 12.35
CA GLU A 4 -9.62 -1.50 12.58
C GLU A 4 -8.38 -0.73 12.13
N LEU A 5 -7.25 -0.95 12.80
CA LEU A 5 -5.96 -0.34 12.48
C LEU A 5 -4.92 -1.45 12.30
N PHE A 6 -4.14 -1.36 11.23
CA PHE A 6 -2.96 -2.19 11.04
C PHE A 6 -1.70 -1.32 11.11
N LEU A 7 -0.85 -1.59 12.10
CA LEU A 7 0.39 -0.87 12.36
C LEU A 7 1.59 -1.70 11.89
N ILE A 8 2.39 -1.14 10.99
CA ILE A 8 3.62 -1.77 10.47
C ILE A 8 4.80 -0.91 10.94
N ALA A 9 5.78 -1.54 11.58
CA ALA A 9 7.03 -0.88 11.97
C ALA A 9 8.22 -1.56 11.27
N ASP A 10 8.94 -0.84 10.42
CA ASP A 10 10.16 -1.34 9.76
C ASP A 10 11.39 -0.55 10.24
N THR A 11 12.13 -1.11 11.19
CA THR A 11 13.41 -0.62 11.70
C THR A 11 14.01 -1.65 12.66
N CYS A 12 15.26 -1.48 13.10
CA CYS A 12 15.85 -2.33 14.14
C CYS A 12 15.04 -2.27 15.43
N GLN A 13 14.82 -3.43 16.06
CA GLN A 13 14.04 -3.60 17.28
C GLN A 13 12.62 -3.01 17.19
N SER A 14 12.02 -3.09 16.00
CA SER A 14 10.73 -2.47 15.69
C SER A 14 9.56 -3.04 16.49
N GLU A 15 9.66 -4.25 17.06
CA GLU A 15 8.67 -4.79 18.00
C GLU A 15 8.42 -3.85 19.19
N SER A 16 9.44 -3.14 19.66
CA SER A 16 9.32 -2.21 20.79
C SER A 16 8.32 -1.07 20.53
N MET A 17 8.13 -0.68 19.27
CA MET A 17 7.34 0.49 18.87
C MET A 17 5.84 0.32 19.16
N TYR A 18 5.33 -0.91 19.14
CA TYR A 18 3.91 -1.18 19.36
C TYR A 18 3.60 -1.73 20.75
N GLN A 19 4.59 -1.95 21.62
CA GLN A 19 4.35 -2.51 22.97
C GLN A 19 3.46 -1.64 23.86
N ARG A 20 3.55 -0.31 23.68
CA ARG A 20 2.76 0.68 24.42
C ARG A 20 1.46 1.09 23.73
N VAL A 21 1.09 0.40 22.66
CA VAL A 21 -0.26 0.52 22.08
C VAL A 21 -1.22 -0.27 22.97
N TYR A 22 -2.35 0.37 23.32
CA TYR A 22 -3.41 -0.21 24.16
C TYR A 22 -4.81 -0.07 23.56
N SER A 23 -4.93 0.62 22.42
CA SER A 23 -6.22 0.81 21.77
C SER A 23 -6.73 -0.52 21.19
N PRO A 24 -8.04 -0.81 21.30
CA PRO A 24 -8.60 -2.04 20.76
C PRO A 24 -8.64 -2.00 19.23
N ASN A 25 -8.83 -3.18 18.62
CA ASN A 25 -8.90 -3.37 17.17
C ASN A 25 -7.63 -2.96 16.43
N VAL A 26 -6.47 -3.13 17.06
CA VAL A 26 -5.16 -2.88 16.46
C VAL A 26 -4.43 -4.19 16.22
N LEU A 27 -4.15 -4.47 14.96
CA LEU A 27 -3.21 -5.50 14.52
C LEU A 27 -1.84 -4.83 14.32
N ALA A 28 -0.74 -5.42 14.77
CA ALA A 28 0.57 -4.84 14.57
C ALA A 28 1.61 -5.86 14.10
N THR A 29 2.60 -5.40 13.35
CA THR A 29 3.73 -6.20 12.87
C THR A 29 5.01 -5.38 12.86
N SER A 30 6.15 -6.06 13.00
CA SER A 30 7.48 -5.47 12.95
C SER A 30 8.41 -6.21 11.99
N SER A 31 9.43 -5.52 11.50
CA SER A 31 10.49 -6.14 10.71
C SER A 31 11.51 -6.91 11.54
N SER A 32 11.66 -6.61 12.83
CA SER A 32 12.51 -7.37 13.74
C SER A 32 11.98 -7.38 15.18
N LEU A 33 12.40 -8.38 15.96
CA LEU A 33 12.13 -8.45 17.40
C LEU A 33 13.10 -7.57 18.19
N ILE A 34 12.80 -7.34 19.46
CA ILE A 34 13.76 -6.68 20.37
C ILE A 34 15.04 -7.53 20.46
N GLY A 35 16.18 -6.88 20.22
CA GLY A 35 17.49 -7.53 20.17
C GLY A 35 17.94 -7.99 18.77
N GLU A 36 17.12 -7.78 17.74
CA GLU A 36 17.47 -8.08 16.35
C GLU A 36 17.55 -6.80 15.49
N ASP A 37 18.48 -6.81 14.53
CA ASP A 37 18.62 -5.75 13.53
C ASP A 37 17.67 -5.97 12.35
N SER A 38 17.15 -4.89 11.78
CA SER A 38 16.54 -4.90 10.45
C SER A 38 17.62 -4.56 9.42
N LEU A 39 17.68 -5.31 8.32
CA LEU A 39 18.74 -5.20 7.32
C LEU A 39 18.21 -4.74 5.96
N SER A 40 19.06 -4.05 5.22
CA SER A 40 18.79 -3.65 3.85
C SER A 40 18.94 -4.80 2.84
N TYR A 41 18.18 -4.74 1.73
CA TYR A 41 18.15 -5.78 0.70
C TYR A 41 19.12 -5.50 -0.44
N ASP A 42 19.04 -4.31 -1.04
CA ASP A 42 19.75 -3.96 -2.27
C ASP A 42 20.59 -2.69 -2.09
N VAL A 43 21.72 -2.65 -2.79
CA VAL A 43 22.68 -1.55 -2.78
C VAL A 43 22.82 -1.00 -4.19
N ASP A 44 22.48 0.27 -4.38
CA ASP A 44 22.85 0.95 -5.61
C ASP A 44 24.35 1.25 -5.56
N HIS A 45 25.16 0.53 -6.33
CA HIS A 45 26.60 0.75 -6.38
C HIS A 45 27.02 2.03 -7.12
N ALA A 46 26.16 2.59 -7.98
CA ALA A 46 26.46 3.84 -8.67
C ALA A 46 26.28 5.05 -7.73
N ILE A 47 25.31 4.98 -6.82
CA ILE A 47 25.02 6.04 -5.84
C ILE A 47 25.70 5.76 -4.48
N GLY A 48 25.96 4.50 -4.15
CA GLY A 48 26.59 4.07 -2.91
C GLY A 48 25.64 4.01 -1.71
N VAL A 49 24.33 3.84 -1.94
CA VAL A 49 23.29 3.84 -0.89
C VAL A 49 22.44 2.58 -0.93
N TYR A 50 21.96 2.16 0.25
CA TYR A 50 20.93 1.14 0.35
C TYR A 50 19.58 1.74 -0.05
N ILE A 51 18.88 1.07 -0.97
CA ILE A 51 17.64 1.61 -1.54
C ILE A 51 16.42 1.23 -0.68
N ILE A 52 16.42 0.02 -0.12
CA ILE A 52 15.24 -0.57 0.50
C ILE A 52 15.61 -1.62 1.56
N ASP A 53 14.80 -1.68 2.61
CA ASP A 53 14.91 -2.69 3.65
C ASP A 53 14.32 -4.04 3.24
N ARG A 54 14.87 -5.14 3.75
CA ARG A 54 14.44 -6.51 3.39
C ARG A 54 12.96 -6.73 3.67
N TYR A 55 12.48 -6.29 4.82
CA TYR A 55 11.09 -6.43 5.19
C TYR A 55 10.18 -5.65 4.23
N THR A 56 10.51 -4.39 3.96
CA THR A 56 9.79 -3.59 2.96
C THR A 56 9.83 -4.24 1.57
N HIS A 57 10.98 -4.71 1.10
CA HIS A 57 11.12 -5.36 -0.20
C HIS A 57 10.19 -6.58 -0.34
N PHE A 58 10.20 -7.50 0.62
CA PHE A 58 9.35 -8.70 0.55
C PHE A 58 7.87 -8.42 0.85
N THR A 59 7.58 -7.35 1.59
CA THR A 59 6.21 -6.83 1.73
C THR A 59 5.67 -6.35 0.38
N LEU A 60 6.42 -5.51 -0.33
CA LEU A 60 6.02 -5.03 -1.65
C LEU A 60 5.91 -6.17 -2.66
N ASP A 61 6.88 -7.07 -2.70
CA ASP A 61 6.87 -8.26 -3.58
C ASP A 61 5.62 -9.12 -3.35
N PHE A 62 5.21 -9.33 -2.09
CA PHE A 62 3.98 -10.04 -1.77
C PHE A 62 2.73 -9.29 -2.27
N LEU A 63 2.62 -7.99 -2.01
CA LEU A 63 1.47 -7.19 -2.42
C LEU A 63 1.31 -7.18 -3.96
N GLU A 64 2.40 -6.94 -4.69
CA GLU A 64 2.38 -6.87 -6.16
C GLU A 64 2.07 -8.23 -6.82
N ARG A 65 2.58 -9.33 -6.26
CA ARG A 65 2.38 -10.66 -6.83
C ARG A 65 1.07 -11.31 -6.40
N GLN A 66 0.64 -11.08 -5.17
CA GLN A 66 -0.46 -11.82 -4.55
C GLN A 66 -1.75 -11.00 -4.38
N VAL A 67 -1.71 -9.67 -4.44
CA VAL A 67 -2.84 -8.75 -4.18
C VAL A 67 -3.22 -7.94 -5.43
N ARG A 68 -3.31 -8.63 -6.56
CA ARG A 68 -3.62 -8.02 -7.88
C ARG A 68 -5.09 -7.66 -8.12
N SER A 69 -6.00 -8.16 -7.29
CA SER A 69 -7.43 -7.87 -7.37
C SER A 69 -8.03 -7.82 -5.96
N LEU A 70 -9.09 -7.02 -5.79
CA LEU A 70 -9.92 -7.01 -4.57
C LEU A 70 -10.58 -8.38 -4.29
N SER A 71 -10.63 -9.26 -5.29
CA SER A 71 -11.13 -10.63 -5.15
C SER A 71 -10.09 -11.62 -4.61
N THR A 72 -8.87 -11.18 -4.28
CA THR A 72 -7.84 -12.08 -3.72
C THR A 72 -8.30 -12.67 -2.40
N ASN A 73 -7.99 -13.95 -2.18
CA ASN A 73 -8.32 -14.70 -0.97
C ASN A 73 -7.14 -14.82 -0.01
N ARG A 74 -6.08 -14.02 -0.20
CA ARG A 74 -4.91 -14.00 0.66
C ARG A 74 -5.24 -13.43 2.03
N SER A 75 -4.73 -14.08 3.06
CA SER A 75 -4.96 -13.72 4.46
C SER A 75 -3.86 -12.81 5.01
N MET A 76 -4.11 -12.18 6.15
CA MET A 76 -3.06 -11.49 6.91
C MET A 76 -1.95 -12.46 7.37
N GLN A 77 -2.29 -13.72 7.65
CA GLN A 77 -1.29 -14.75 7.94
C GLN A 77 -0.34 -15.01 6.77
N ASP A 78 -0.84 -14.99 5.53
CA ASP A 78 0.01 -15.13 4.33
C ASP A 78 0.95 -13.93 4.19
N TYR A 79 0.44 -12.73 4.48
CA TYR A 79 1.24 -11.51 4.52
C TYR A 79 2.36 -11.58 5.57
N PHE A 80 2.07 -12.04 6.80
CA PHE A 80 3.12 -12.20 7.82
C PHE A 80 4.19 -13.22 7.45
N ARG A 81 3.87 -14.17 6.56
CA ARG A 81 4.81 -15.16 6.02
C ARG A 81 5.53 -14.69 4.76
N SER A 82 5.28 -13.47 4.27
CA SER A 82 5.95 -12.92 3.08
C SER A 82 7.45 -12.80 3.28
N CYS A 83 7.88 -12.51 4.50
CA CYS A 83 9.28 -12.38 4.89
C CYS A 83 9.66 -13.38 6.01
N PRO A 84 9.87 -14.67 5.69
CA PRO A 84 10.47 -15.59 6.65
C PRO A 84 11.89 -15.15 7.01
N HIS A 85 12.40 -15.66 8.14
CA HIS A 85 13.73 -15.33 8.64
C HIS A 85 14.85 -15.51 7.58
N SER A 86 14.76 -16.50 6.70
CA SER A 86 15.75 -16.70 5.63
C SER A 86 15.82 -15.57 4.61
N LYS A 87 14.75 -14.78 4.47
CA LYS A 87 14.65 -13.63 3.57
C LYS A 87 14.97 -12.32 4.28
N CYS A 88 14.33 -12.11 5.44
CA CYS A 88 14.47 -10.90 6.24
C CYS A 88 15.80 -10.83 7.02
N LEU A 89 16.39 -11.98 7.33
CA LEU A 89 17.54 -12.11 8.24
C LEU A 89 17.27 -11.57 9.65
N SER A 90 15.98 -11.49 9.99
CA SER A 90 15.40 -11.09 11.26
C SER A 90 14.07 -11.81 11.43
N THR A 91 13.53 -11.79 12.64
CA THR A 91 12.23 -12.39 12.97
C THR A 91 11.14 -11.34 12.88
N VAL A 92 10.18 -11.55 11.97
CA VAL A 92 8.99 -10.70 11.87
C VAL A 92 8.14 -10.84 13.13
N GLY A 93 7.96 -9.75 13.87
CA GLY A 93 7.05 -9.70 15.00
C GLY A 93 5.61 -9.50 14.54
N VAL A 94 4.67 -10.14 15.25
CA VAL A 94 3.23 -9.96 15.03
C VAL A 94 2.54 -9.91 16.38
N ARG A 95 1.78 -8.85 16.62
CA ARG A 95 1.02 -8.64 17.85
C ARG A 95 -0.49 -8.66 17.55
N THR A 96 -1.20 -9.59 18.18
CA THR A 96 -2.62 -9.86 17.93
C THR A 96 -3.52 -9.76 19.16
N ASP A 97 -2.97 -9.52 20.36
CA ASP A 97 -3.74 -9.44 21.61
C ASP A 97 -4.79 -8.32 21.63
N LEU A 98 -4.55 -7.24 20.86
CA LEU A 98 -5.49 -6.13 20.68
C LEU A 98 -6.41 -6.29 19.45
N TYR A 99 -6.28 -7.38 18.70
CA TYR A 99 -7.04 -7.64 17.48
C TYR A 99 -7.92 -8.89 17.65
N PRO A 100 -9.24 -8.76 17.79
CA PRO A 100 -10.10 -9.88 18.19
C PRO A 100 -10.32 -10.94 17.09
N LYS A 101 -9.91 -10.66 15.85
CA LYS A 101 -10.09 -11.57 14.71
C LYS A 101 -8.83 -12.41 14.48
N ASP A 102 -9.03 -13.64 14.06
CA ASP A 102 -7.95 -14.54 13.65
C ASP A 102 -7.32 -14.08 12.32
N PRO A 103 -6.02 -13.74 12.26
CA PRO A 103 -5.34 -13.31 11.04
C PRO A 103 -5.36 -14.32 9.89
N THR A 104 -5.60 -15.61 10.16
CA THR A 104 -5.75 -16.63 9.11
C THR A 104 -7.04 -16.45 8.31
N ARG A 105 -8.04 -15.76 8.87
CA ARG A 105 -9.36 -15.54 8.28
C ARG A 105 -9.58 -14.11 7.80
N VAL A 106 -8.72 -13.18 8.23
CA VAL A 106 -8.78 -11.77 7.83
C VAL A 106 -8.11 -11.61 6.48
N ARG A 107 -8.79 -10.96 5.54
CA ARG A 107 -8.25 -10.78 4.19
C ARG A 107 -7.24 -9.65 4.20
N ILE A 108 -6.19 -9.79 3.41
CA ILE A 108 -5.23 -8.71 3.19
C ILE A 108 -5.89 -7.44 2.64
N THR A 109 -6.96 -7.60 1.84
CA THR A 109 -7.73 -6.51 1.25
C THR A 109 -8.55 -5.72 2.25
N ASP A 110 -8.68 -6.20 3.50
CA ASP A 110 -9.34 -5.45 4.57
C ASP A 110 -8.45 -4.26 5.02
N PHE A 111 -7.13 -4.34 4.80
CA PHE A 111 -6.16 -3.29 5.15
C PHE A 111 -5.47 -2.67 3.94
N PHE A 112 -5.20 -3.43 2.89
CA PHE A 112 -4.55 -2.94 1.67
C PHE A 112 -5.55 -2.83 0.52
N GLY A 113 -5.57 -1.68 -0.16
CA GLY A 113 -6.27 -1.55 -1.43
C GLY A 113 -5.63 -2.46 -2.49
N SER A 114 -6.43 -2.93 -3.44
CA SER A 114 -5.89 -3.60 -4.63
C SER A 114 -5.78 -2.61 -5.79
N THR A 115 -4.87 -2.89 -6.73
CA THR A 115 -4.74 -2.13 -7.96
C THR A 115 -6.05 -2.17 -8.76
N ARG A 116 -6.66 -1.00 -8.97
CA ARG A 116 -7.79 -0.85 -9.87
C ARG A 116 -7.25 -0.80 -11.30
N ASN A 117 -7.51 -1.83 -12.10
CA ASN A 117 -7.29 -1.75 -13.54
C ASN A 117 -8.28 -0.71 -14.11
N MET A 118 -7.81 0.53 -14.29
CA MET A 118 -8.57 1.55 -15.00
C MET A 118 -8.53 1.22 -16.49
N ARG A 119 -9.70 0.98 -17.08
CA ARG A 119 -9.83 0.95 -18.53
C ARG A 119 -10.07 2.38 -18.99
N PRO A 120 -9.22 2.95 -19.86
CA PRO A 120 -9.56 4.22 -20.50
C PRO A 120 -10.85 4.00 -21.30
N ILE A 121 -11.85 4.82 -21.01
CA ILE A 121 -13.06 4.88 -21.83
C ILE A 121 -12.65 5.65 -23.08
N THR A 122 -12.59 5.00 -24.23
CA THR A 122 -12.35 5.66 -25.53
C THR A 122 -13.62 6.26 -26.12
N GLU A 123 -14.68 6.41 -25.31
CA GLU A 123 -15.88 7.13 -25.72
C GLU A 123 -15.58 8.63 -25.67
N GLU A 124 -15.64 9.29 -26.83
CA GLU A 124 -15.68 10.75 -26.88
C GLU A 124 -16.89 11.21 -26.07
N VAL A 125 -16.64 11.91 -24.96
CA VAL A 125 -17.69 12.60 -24.22
C VAL A 125 -18.12 13.80 -25.07
N VAL A 126 -19.14 13.60 -25.90
CA VAL A 126 -19.79 14.68 -26.64
C VAL A 126 -20.65 15.45 -25.64
N PHE A 127 -20.22 16.66 -25.29
CA PHE A 127 -21.04 17.59 -24.53
C PHE A 127 -22.05 18.23 -25.50
N ASP A 128 -23.33 17.92 -25.32
CA ASP A 128 -24.38 18.58 -26.10
C ASP A 128 -24.46 20.07 -25.70
N ASP A 129 -24.70 20.93 -26.69
CA ASP A 129 -24.85 22.39 -26.51
C ASP A 129 -25.92 22.76 -25.46
N GLU A 130 -26.86 21.86 -25.19
CA GLU A 130 -27.90 22.03 -24.18
C GLU A 130 -27.33 22.03 -22.75
N TRP A 131 -26.29 21.24 -22.50
CA TRP A 131 -25.57 21.21 -21.20
C TRP A 131 -24.79 22.50 -20.97
N LEU A 132 -24.09 22.99 -22.00
CA LEU A 132 -23.33 24.26 -21.97
C LEU A 132 -24.22 25.49 -21.78
N ARG A 133 -25.49 25.43 -22.18
CA ARG A 133 -26.46 26.53 -22.02
C ARG A 133 -27.13 26.55 -20.64
N SER A 134 -27.03 25.47 -19.87
CA SER A 134 -27.65 25.36 -18.55
C SER A 134 -26.81 26.01 -17.42
N SER A 135 -25.52 26.26 -17.65
CA SER A 135 -24.70 27.07 -16.75
C SER A 135 -25.04 28.55 -16.91
N SER A 136 -25.53 29.18 -15.85
CA SER A 136 -25.87 30.61 -15.83
C SER A 136 -24.68 31.52 -16.18
N PRO A 137 -24.89 32.72 -16.75
CA PRO A 137 -23.86 33.50 -17.48
C PRO A 137 -22.73 34.15 -16.64
N SER A 138 -22.50 33.77 -15.38
CA SER A 138 -21.56 34.50 -14.51
C SER A 138 -20.11 34.04 -14.55
N GLU A 139 -19.76 32.99 -15.30
CA GLU A 139 -18.35 32.59 -15.47
C GLU A 139 -18.04 32.32 -16.96
N GLN A 140 -17.92 33.40 -17.73
CA GLN A 140 -17.24 33.32 -19.02
C GLN A 140 -15.73 33.24 -18.77
N VAL A 141 -15.19 32.01 -18.80
CA VAL A 141 -13.76 31.78 -18.96
C VAL A 141 -13.45 31.83 -20.46
N GLU A 142 -12.60 32.77 -20.87
CA GLU A 142 -12.04 32.80 -22.23
C GLU A 142 -11.28 31.50 -22.49
N VAL A 143 -11.86 30.63 -23.33
CA VAL A 143 -11.16 29.46 -23.88
C VAL A 143 -10.32 29.94 -25.06
N THR A 144 -9.06 30.25 -24.80
CA THR A 144 -8.05 30.37 -25.86
C THR A 144 -7.79 28.99 -26.45
N ARG A 145 -8.11 28.86 -27.74
CA ARG A 145 -7.87 27.68 -28.57
C ARG A 145 -6.38 27.64 -28.92
N GLU A 146 -5.54 27.01 -28.10
CA GLU A 146 -4.18 26.66 -28.50
C GLU A 146 -3.85 25.18 -28.27
N SER A 147 -3.67 24.51 -29.42
CA SER A 147 -2.76 23.40 -29.73
C SER A 147 -2.76 22.14 -28.86
N SER A 148 -3.29 21.07 -29.47
CA SER A 148 -2.88 19.67 -29.38
C SER A 148 -1.60 19.37 -28.58
N PHE A 149 -1.74 18.62 -27.48
CA PHE A 149 -0.64 17.93 -26.83
C PHE A 149 -0.57 16.49 -27.35
N TYR A 150 0.47 16.18 -28.13
CA TYR A 150 0.92 14.81 -28.37
C TYR A 150 1.70 14.35 -27.13
N VAL A 151 1.31 13.22 -26.55
CA VAL A 151 2.13 12.52 -25.56
C VAL A 151 2.67 11.26 -26.24
N ASP A 152 3.93 11.31 -26.66
CA ASP A 152 4.66 10.13 -27.11
C ASP A 152 4.82 9.16 -25.95
N GLY A 153 4.38 7.93 -26.16
CA GLY A 153 4.62 6.82 -25.24
C GLY A 153 6.04 6.28 -25.40
N LEU A 154 6.73 6.15 -24.27
CA LEU A 154 7.85 5.23 -24.04
C LEU A 154 7.48 4.34 -22.86
#